data_AF-A0A9P9IUM1-F1
#
_entry.id   AF-A0A9P9IUM1-F1
#
_cell.length_a   1.000
_cell.length_b   1.000
_cell.length_c   1.000
_cell.angle_alpha   90.00
_cell.angle_beta   90.00
_cell.angle_gamma   90.00
#
_symmetry.space_group_name_H-M   'P 1'
#
loop_
_entity.id
_entity.type
_entity.pdbx_description
1 polymer ?
#
loop_
_entity_poly.entity_id
_entity_poly.type
_entity_poly.pdbx_seq_one_letter_code
_entity_poly.pdbx_strand_id
1 'polypeptide(L)'
;MSPPVPTFHVSSLPTKLNALPHGKTRSPPIDLATLPLKEMIQYRCDLAITDLSQRPAIVCKEVARLYRVCEDGKMIETTAWEKWRMGQGKDGGV
;
A
#
# COMPACT_ATOMS: atom_id res chain seq x y z
N MET A 1 -16.47 6.63 15.26
CA MET A 1 -15.93 5.28 14.98
C MET A 1 -15.54 5.23 13.52
N SER A 2 -14.34 4.74 13.18
CA SER A 2 -13.93 4.57 11.78
C SER A 2 -14.71 3.41 11.13
N PRO A 3 -15.11 3.52 9.86
CA PRO A 3 -15.78 2.43 9.17
C PRO A 3 -14.84 1.23 9.02
N PRO A 4 -15.37 -0.01 9.02
CA PRO A 4 -14.57 -1.20 8.77
C PRO A 4 -13.96 -1.11 7.35
N VAL A 5 -12.65 -1.32 7.26
CA VAL A 5 -11.95 -1.35 5.98
C VAL A 5 -12.06 -2.77 5.42
N PRO A 6 -12.60 -2.97 4.20
CA PRO A 6 -12.75 -4.29 3.63
C PRO A 6 -11.37 -4.91 3.35
N THR A 7 -11.15 -6.12 3.86
CA THR A 7 -9.95 -6.90 3.57
C THR A 7 -10.19 -7.78 2.33
N PHE A 8 -9.24 -7.79 1.41
CA PHE A 8 -9.28 -8.66 0.23
C PHE A 8 -7.87 -9.09 -0.15
N HIS A 9 -7.76 -10.16 -0.94
CA HIS A 9 -6.45 -10.65 -1.40
C HIS A 9 -5.79 -9.63 -2.32
N VAL A 10 -4.47 -9.46 -2.18
CA VAL A 10 -3.70 -8.44 -2.89
C VAL A 10 -3.87 -8.52 -4.42
N SER A 11 -4.00 -9.71 -4.99
CA SER A 11 -4.22 -9.89 -6.44
C SER A 11 -5.51 -9.24 -6.94
N SER A 12 -6.50 -9.04 -6.07
CA SER A 12 -7.79 -8.43 -6.41
C SER A 12 -7.76 -6.89 -6.39
N LEU A 13 -6.62 -6.26 -6.04
CA LEU A 13 -6.49 -4.80 -5.96
C LEU A 13 -6.91 -4.09 -7.26
N PRO A 14 -6.46 -4.49 -8.46
CA PRO A 14 -6.87 -3.81 -9.70
C PRO A 14 -8.40 -3.86 -9.93
N THR A 15 -9.02 -5.00 -9.62
CA THR A 15 -10.47 -5.19 -9.76
C THR A 15 -11.24 -4.34 -8.75
N LYS A 16 -10.82 -4.35 -7.47
CA LYS A 16 -11.47 -3.59 -6.40
C LYS A 16 -11.32 -2.08 -6.57
N LEU A 17 -10.16 -1.62 -7.05
CA LEU A 17 -9.91 -0.21 -7.37
C LEU A 17 -10.90 0.34 -8.42
N ASN A 18 -11.24 -0.50 -9.40
CA ASN A 18 -12.13 -0.15 -10.49
C ASN A 18 -13.62 -0.39 -10.18
N ALA A 19 -13.96 -0.98 -9.04
CA ALA A 19 -15.34 -1.13 -8.60
C ALA A 19 -15.81 0.14 -7.89
N LEU A 20 -16.81 0.83 -8.46
CA LEU A 20 -17.41 2.01 -7.84
C LEU A 20 -18.53 1.59 -6.86
N PRO A 21 -18.85 2.40 -5.82
CA PRO A 21 -19.83 2.05 -4.79
C PRO A 21 -21.22 1.67 -5.32
N HIS A 22 -21.63 2.25 -6.45
CA HIS A 22 -22.91 1.96 -7.12
C HIS A 22 -22.91 0.69 -7.98
N GLY A 23 -21.85 -0.15 -7.91
CA GLY A 23 -21.74 -1.43 -8.61
C GLY A 23 -21.21 -1.37 -10.04
N LYS A 24 -21.17 -0.20 -10.70
CA LYS A 24 -20.52 -0.08 -12.02
C LYS A 24 -19.00 -0.03 -11.92
N THR A 25 -18.33 -0.34 -13.03
CA THR A 25 -16.89 -0.18 -13.18
C THR A 25 -16.52 1.26 -13.51
N ARG A 26 -15.32 1.69 -13.11
CA ARG A 26 -14.73 2.96 -13.56
C ARG A 26 -14.60 2.98 -15.09
N SER A 27 -14.82 4.15 -15.67
CA SER A 27 -14.62 4.43 -17.10
C SER A 27 -13.93 5.78 -17.26
N PRO A 28 -12.67 5.85 -17.72
CA PRO A 28 -11.82 4.71 -18.08
C PRO A 28 -11.38 3.88 -16.86
N PRO A 29 -11.03 2.60 -17.05
CA PRO A 29 -10.43 1.79 -16.00
C PRO A 29 -9.03 2.31 -15.65
N ILE A 30 -8.68 2.24 -14.37
CA ILE A 30 -7.33 2.52 -13.88
C ILE A 30 -6.50 1.24 -14.04
N ASP A 31 -5.49 1.29 -14.91
CA ASP A 31 -4.46 0.26 -14.99
C ASP A 31 -3.27 0.63 -14.10
N LEU A 32 -3.12 -0.07 -12.98
CA LEU A 32 -2.04 0.20 -12.02
C LEU A 32 -0.65 -0.03 -12.62
N ALA A 33 -0.51 -0.93 -13.61
CA ALA A 33 0.81 -1.28 -14.13
C ALA A 33 1.42 -0.16 -14.99
N THR A 34 0.60 0.67 -15.62
CA THR A 34 1.02 1.77 -16.50
C THR A 34 1.28 3.07 -15.75
N LEU A 35 0.75 3.21 -14.54
CA LEU A 35 0.93 4.42 -13.73
C LEU A 35 2.36 4.55 -13.19
N PRO A 36 2.92 5.77 -13.09
CA PRO A 36 4.20 6.02 -12.45
C PRO A 36 4.26 5.45 -11.02
N LEU A 37 5.29 4.65 -10.75
CA LEU A 37 5.60 4.12 -9.42
C LEU A 37 6.49 5.13 -8.69
N LYS A 38 6.07 5.53 -7.49
CA LYS A 38 6.84 6.38 -6.59
C LYS A 38 7.01 5.72 -5.22
N GLU A 39 8.12 6.04 -4.57
CA GLU A 39 8.40 5.66 -3.20
C GLU A 39 8.24 6.87 -2.27
N MET A 40 7.65 6.64 -1.10
CA MET A 40 7.55 7.60 -0.02
C MET A 40 8.10 6.96 1.25
N ILE A 41 9.13 7.57 1.83
CA ILE A 41 9.65 7.20 3.15
C ILE A 41 8.80 7.89 4.22
N GLN A 42 8.18 7.08 5.06
CA GLN A 42 7.50 7.52 6.28
C GLN A 42 8.31 7.08 7.48
N TYR A 43 8.08 7.69 8.64
CA TYR A 43 8.71 7.28 9.89
C TYR A 43 7.65 6.79 10.86
N ARG A 44 7.81 5.56 11.34
CA ARG A 44 7.04 5.02 12.46
C ARG A 44 7.84 5.25 13.74
N CYS A 45 7.36 6.17 14.56
CA CYS A 45 7.95 6.49 15.85
C CYS A 45 7.16 5.80 16.96
N ASP A 46 7.83 4.91 17.68
CA ASP A 46 7.26 4.21 18.84
C ASP A 46 8.08 4.56 20.09
N LEU A 47 7.47 4.44 21.26
CA LEU A 47 8.18 4.55 22.53
C LEU A 47 9.01 3.27 22.74
N ALA A 48 10.32 3.42 22.85
CA ALA A 48 11.22 2.38 23.31
C ALA A 48 11.30 2.45 24.84
N ILE A 49 10.59 1.52 25.50
CA ILE A 49 10.69 1.29 26.94
C ILE A 49 11.36 -0.08 27.11
N THR A 50 12.67 -0.07 27.34
CA THR A 50 13.45 -1.30 27.52
C THR A 50 13.46 -1.74 28.99
N ASP A 51 13.35 -0.78 29.92
CA ASP A 51 13.26 -0.98 31.37
C ASP A 51 12.46 0.17 32.00
N LEU A 52 11.66 -0.12 33.03
CA LEU A 52 10.88 0.85 33.80
C LEU A 52 11.76 1.84 34.60
N SER A 53 13.03 1.48 34.82
CA SER A 53 14.02 2.35 35.49
C SER A 53 14.63 3.42 34.56
N GLN A 54 14.48 3.28 33.24
CA GLN A 54 15.08 4.17 32.25
C GLN A 54 14.06 5.19 31.72
N ARG A 55 14.57 6.37 31.32
CA ARG A 55 13.73 7.37 30.66
C ARG A 55 13.28 6.83 29.29
N PRO A 56 11.99 6.89 28.96
CA PRO A 56 11.50 6.43 27.67
C PRO A 56 12.13 7.25 26.53
N ALA A 57 12.57 6.56 25.48
CA ALA A 57 13.09 7.19 24.27
C ALA A 57 12.10 7.01 23.12
N ILE A 58 11.94 8.01 22.27
CA ILE A 58 11.18 7.87 21.02
C ILE A 58 12.15 7.35 19.96
N VAL A 59 11.83 6.19 19.37
CA VAL A 59 12.64 5.60 18.29
C VAL A 59 11.81 5.59 17.02
N CYS A 60 12.29 6.30 16.01
CA CYS A 60 11.67 6.37 14.69
C CYS A 60 12.37 5.42 13.71
N LYS A 61 11.60 4.53 13.10
CA LYS A 61 12.06 3.61 12.06
C LYS A 61 11.45 4.00 10.72
N GLU A 62 12.26 3.94 9.67
CA GLU A 62 11.81 4.18 8.30
C GLU A 62 10.80 3.10 7.86
N VAL A 63 9.80 3.54 7.12
CA VAL A 63 8.76 2.72 6.51
C VAL A 63 8.61 3.16 5.06
N ALA A 64 9.20 2.41 4.15
CA ALA A 64 9.05 2.64 2.71
C ALA A 64 7.64 2.20 2.26
N ARG A 65 6.92 3.14 1.63
CA ARG A 65 5.60 2.93 1.03
C ARG A 65 5.68 3.18 -0.47
N LEU A 66 5.06 2.32 -1.24
CA LEU A 66 5.01 2.43 -2.69
C LEU A 66 3.64 2.94 -3.13
N TYR A 67 3.63 3.88 -4.08
CA TYR A 67 2.43 4.51 -4.61
C TYR A 67 2.42 4.50 -6.14
N ARG A 68 1.25 4.23 -6.72
CA ARG A 68 0.97 4.52 -8.13
C ARG A 68 0.27 5.86 -8.23
N VAL A 69 0.78 6.76 -9.08
CA VAL A 69 0.26 8.12 -9.22
C VAL A 69 -0.60 8.22 -10.47
N CYS A 70 -1.87 8.54 -10.31
CA CYS A 70 -2.80 8.79 -11.42
C CYS A 70 -2.56 10.16 -12.05
N GLU A 71 -3.01 10.34 -13.30
CA GLU A 71 -2.93 11.61 -14.03
C GLU A 71 -3.64 12.77 -13.31
N ASP A 72 -4.72 12.45 -12.59
CA ASP A 72 -5.48 13.40 -11.78
C ASP A 72 -4.86 13.71 -10.40
N GLY A 73 -3.61 13.28 -10.18
CA GLY A 73 -2.83 13.51 -8.96
C GLY A 73 -3.17 12.57 -7.81
N LYS A 74 -4.13 11.64 -7.96
CA LYS A 74 -4.44 10.66 -6.91
C LYS A 74 -3.27 9.70 -6.71
N MET A 75 -2.93 9.44 -5.45
CA MET A 75 -1.91 8.47 -5.08
C MET A 75 -2.56 7.21 -4.49
N ILE A 76 -2.30 6.06 -5.10
CA ILE A 76 -2.81 4.77 -4.65
C ILE A 76 -1.69 4.01 -3.97
N GLU A 77 -1.81 3.72 -2.67
CA GLU A 77 -0.83 2.89 -1.98
C GLU A 77 -0.86 1.47 -2.55
N THR A 78 0.28 1.00 -3.04
CA THR A 78 0.45 -0.29 -3.72
C THR A 78 1.56 -1.14 -3.10
N THR A 79 2.09 -0.77 -1.92
CA THR A 79 3.20 -1.47 -1.25
C THR A 79 3.07 -3.00 -1.23
N ALA A 80 1.91 -3.53 -0.81
CA ALA A 80 1.68 -4.97 -0.78
C ALA A 80 1.55 -5.58 -2.19
N TRP A 81 0.96 -4.84 -3.13
CA TRP A 81 0.74 -5.27 -4.51
C TRP A 81 2.03 -5.36 -5.31
N GLU A 82 2.93 -4.40 -5.16
CA GLU A 82 4.26 -4.45 -5.80
C GLU A 82 5.08 -5.63 -5.26
N LYS A 83 5.07 -5.86 -3.94
CA LYS A 83 5.74 -7.02 -3.33
C LYS A 83 5.20 -8.34 -3.86
N TRP A 84 3.86 -8.46 -3.96
CA TRP A 84 3.22 -9.64 -4.51
C TRP A 84 3.60 -9.87 -5.98
N ARG A 85 3.59 -8.84 -6.81
CA ARG A 85 3.99 -8.93 -8.23
C ARG A 85 5.45 -9.32 -8.41
N MET A 86 6.35 -8.74 -7.62
CA MET A 86 7.77 -9.12 -7.64
C MET A 86 7.98 -10.57 -7.20
N GLY A 87 7.17 -11.06 -6.25
CA GLY A 87 7.18 -12.47 -5.82
C GLY A 87 6.70 -13.44 -6.90
N GLN A 88 5.71 -13.06 -7.72
CA GLN A 88 5.21 -13.91 -8.80
C GLN A 88 6.25 -14.23 -9.89
N GLY A 89 7.29 -13.39 -10.04
CA GLY A 89 8.39 -13.65 -10.96
C GLY A 89 9.38 -14.74 -10.52
N LYS A 90 9.24 -15.29 -9.31
CA LYS A 90 10.12 -16.34 -8.77
C LYS A 90 9.53 -17.76 -8.81
N ASP A 91 8.22 -17.91 -8.96
CA ASP A 91 7.54 -19.22 -9.01
C ASP A 91 7.11 -19.64 -10.43
N GLY A 92 7.59 -18.92 -11.47
CA GLY A 92 7.30 -19.19 -12.88
C GLY A 92 8.47 -19.73 -13.71
N GLY A 93 9.56 -20.15 -13.07
CA GLY A 93 10.68 -20.81 -13.74
C GLY A 93 10.51 -22.33 -13.71
N VAL A 94 10.17 -22.90 -14.87
CA VAL A 94 10.26 -24.34 -15.18
C VAL A 94 11.63 -24.90 -14.83
#